data_AF-A0A928DM36-F1
#
_entry.id   AF-A0A928DM36-F1
#
_cell.length_a   1.000
_cell.length_b   1.000
_cell.length_c   1.000
_cell.angle_alpha   90.00
_cell.angle_beta   90.00
_cell.angle_gamma   90.00
#
_symmetry.space_group_name_H-M   'P 1'
#
loop_
_entity.id
_entity.type
_entity.pdbx_description
1 polymer ?
#
loop_
_entity_poly.entity_id
_entity_poly.type
_entity_poly.pdbx_seq_one_letter_code
_entity_poly.pdbx_strand_id
1 'polypeptide(L)'
;MKNLSLFAATMVLVGVCQAASDAATSAREAAQQYGAAVRNCDMRWAVDSMYPPLRRTYADQLTSRTREAEIARARRVQGLDRETVVEARARMAANDKALRAKYARMGEEMKKSGLTVESYSVGEATAEYVVTPPMAAVSQARKDTAGRVRAEDIGNTQERSRVVVLPTTLVISAPARDGRRTRMERRSYIFAVRDEVITDKSQPRGTVLNKWYFIDGNTDVNTLRTFFPNLPLYLRLPATGDRILR
;
A
#
# COMPACT_ATOMS: atom_id res chain seq x y z
N MET A 1 -22.53 -10.85 65.49
CA MET A 1 -21.20 -10.92 64.87
C MET A 1 -21.26 -11.80 63.62
N LYS A 2 -21.12 -11.20 62.42
CA LYS A 2 -20.29 -11.69 61.30
C LYS A 2 -20.53 -10.79 60.08
N ASN A 3 -19.47 -10.05 59.76
CA ASN A 3 -19.31 -9.22 58.57
C ASN A 3 -19.22 -10.12 57.33
N LEU A 4 -19.82 -9.73 56.20
CA LEU A 4 -19.32 -10.10 54.89
C LEU A 4 -19.05 -8.82 54.09
N SER A 5 -17.76 -8.60 53.87
CA SER A 5 -17.19 -7.49 53.11
C SER A 5 -17.38 -7.68 51.62
N LEU A 6 -17.85 -6.61 51.01
CA LEU A 6 -17.68 -6.18 49.62
C LEU A 6 -16.32 -6.60 49.04
N PHE A 7 -16.30 -7.28 47.89
CA PHE A 7 -15.15 -7.34 46.98
C PHE A 7 -15.63 -6.90 45.60
N ALA A 8 -15.41 -5.62 45.30
CA ALA A 8 -15.49 -5.07 43.96
C ALA A 8 -14.24 -5.53 43.19
N ALA A 9 -14.42 -6.42 42.21
CA ALA A 9 -13.37 -6.79 41.28
C ALA A 9 -13.20 -5.66 40.25
N THR A 10 -12.27 -4.74 40.53
CA THR A 10 -11.78 -3.77 39.55
C THR A 10 -11.02 -4.53 38.47
N MET A 11 -11.67 -4.77 37.34
CA MET A 11 -11.06 -5.31 36.13
C MET A 11 -10.13 -4.25 35.54
N VAL A 12 -8.86 -4.29 35.94
CA VAL A 12 -7.79 -3.49 35.33
C VAL A 12 -7.54 -4.04 33.93
N LEU A 13 -8.04 -3.35 32.90
CA LEU A 13 -7.61 -3.53 31.51
C LEU A 13 -6.16 -3.06 31.40
N VAL A 14 -5.22 -3.95 31.72
CA VAL A 14 -3.82 -3.78 31.36
C VAL A 14 -3.76 -3.91 29.84
N GLY A 15 -3.61 -2.77 29.15
CA GLY A 15 -3.27 -2.74 27.74
C GLY A 15 -1.90 -3.37 27.56
N VAL A 16 -1.86 -4.69 27.32
CA VAL A 16 -0.65 -5.40 26.97
C VAL A 16 -0.17 -4.80 25.65
N CYS A 17 0.96 -4.08 25.69
CA CYS A 17 1.76 -3.79 24.51
C CYS A 17 2.14 -5.14 23.90
N GLN A 18 1.33 -5.61 22.95
CA GLN A 18 1.61 -6.83 22.22
C GLN A 18 2.93 -6.59 21.49
N ALA A 19 3.96 -7.38 21.81
CA ALA A 19 5.25 -7.27 21.13
C ALA A 19 5.03 -7.30 19.62
N ALA A 20 5.65 -6.37 18.89
CA ALA A 20 5.51 -6.29 17.44
C ALA A 20 5.90 -7.66 16.86
N SER A 21 5.02 -8.24 16.05
CA SER A 21 5.30 -9.52 15.39
C SER A 21 6.52 -9.38 14.48
N ASP A 22 7.20 -10.49 14.17
CA ASP A 22 8.31 -10.48 13.20
C ASP A 22 7.90 -9.87 11.85
N ALA A 23 6.65 -10.09 11.44
CA ALA A 23 6.10 -9.53 10.21
C ALA A 23 5.90 -8.01 10.33
N ALA A 24 5.41 -7.51 11.46
CA ALA A 24 5.27 -6.08 11.71
C ALA A 24 6.64 -5.37 11.74
N THR A 25 7.64 -5.99 12.37
CA THR A 25 9.02 -5.51 12.41
C THR A 25 9.63 -5.46 11.00
N SER A 26 9.53 -6.56 10.24
CA SER A 26 10.01 -6.63 8.85
C SER A 26 9.30 -5.62 7.93
N ALA A 27 7.98 -5.46 8.07
CA ALA A 27 7.22 -4.48 7.32
C ALA A 27 7.69 -3.05 7.61
N ARG A 28 7.97 -2.75 8.88
CA ARG A 28 8.51 -1.46 9.30
C ARG A 28 9.91 -1.21 8.73
N GLU A 29 10.81 -2.20 8.78
CA GLU A 29 12.16 -2.08 8.21
C GLU A 29 12.09 -1.79 6.70
N ALA A 30 11.24 -2.52 5.97
CA ALA A 30 11.00 -2.27 4.55
C ALA A 30 10.43 -0.85 4.30
N ALA A 31 9.51 -0.40 5.14
CA ALA A 31 8.96 0.96 5.08
C ALA A 31 9.97 2.05 5.47
N GLN A 32 10.97 1.74 6.29
CA GLN A 32 12.04 2.68 6.62
C GLN A 32 13.02 2.84 5.45
N GLN A 33 13.26 1.78 4.69
CA GLN A 33 14.03 1.86 3.43
C GLN A 33 13.34 2.80 2.42
N TYR A 34 12.01 2.88 2.42
CA TYR A 34 11.27 3.89 1.63
C TYR A 34 11.62 5.33 2.02
N GLY A 35 12.04 5.58 3.26
CA GLY A 35 12.30 6.93 3.77
C GLY A 35 13.36 7.70 2.99
N ALA A 36 14.35 7.03 2.40
CA ALA A 36 15.34 7.69 1.55
C ALA A 36 14.71 8.24 0.27
N ALA A 37 13.84 7.47 -0.39
CA ALA A 37 13.12 7.91 -1.57
C ALA A 37 12.16 9.07 -1.26
N VAL A 38 11.45 9.00 -0.14
CA VAL A 38 10.56 10.09 0.31
C VAL A 38 11.36 11.37 0.54
N ARG A 39 12.48 11.30 1.25
CA ARG A 39 13.36 12.46 1.50
C ARG A 39 13.88 13.10 0.21
N ASN A 40 14.20 12.28 -0.77
CA ASN A 40 14.72 12.74 -2.07
C ASN A 40 13.63 13.15 -3.06
N CYS A 41 12.35 13.15 -2.65
CA CYS A 41 11.21 13.34 -3.54
C CYS A 41 11.24 12.38 -4.75
N ASP A 42 11.78 11.17 -4.58
CA ASP A 42 11.83 10.13 -5.60
C ASP A 42 10.46 9.44 -5.69
N MET A 43 9.55 10.12 -6.35
CA MET A 43 8.19 9.65 -6.59
C MET A 43 8.14 8.46 -7.56
N ARG A 44 9.20 8.22 -8.34
CA ARG A 44 9.28 7.03 -9.19
C ARG A 44 9.43 5.79 -8.32
N TRP A 45 10.29 5.85 -7.31
CA TRP A 45 10.43 4.75 -6.35
C TRP A 45 9.10 4.46 -5.65
N ALA A 46 8.34 5.49 -5.28
CA ALA A 46 7.01 5.32 -4.68
C ALA A 46 6.06 4.48 -5.55
N VAL A 47 6.12 4.64 -6.88
CA VAL A 47 5.36 3.81 -7.84
C VAL A 47 5.94 2.41 -7.96
N ASP A 48 7.27 2.26 -7.95
CA ASP A 48 7.92 0.96 -8.10
C ASP A 48 7.66 0.03 -6.91
N SER A 49 7.51 0.60 -5.72
CA SER A 49 7.19 -0.10 -4.47
C SER A 49 5.70 -0.14 -4.12
N MET A 50 4.85 0.48 -4.96
CA MET A 50 3.40 0.43 -4.81
C MET A 50 2.87 -0.99 -4.97
N TYR A 51 1.81 -1.34 -4.23
CA TYR A 51 1.12 -2.62 -4.41
C TYR A 51 0.68 -2.82 -5.88
N PRO A 52 1.14 -3.90 -6.57
CA PRO A 52 1.01 -4.00 -8.03
C PRO A 52 -0.42 -3.95 -8.57
N PRO A 53 -1.43 -4.60 -7.95
CA PRO A 53 -2.83 -4.46 -8.38
C PRO A 53 -3.32 -3.01 -8.32
N LEU A 54 -2.97 -2.27 -7.28
CA LEU A 54 -3.33 -0.86 -7.14
C LEU A 54 -2.61 0.01 -8.19
N ARG A 55 -1.30 -0.21 -8.38
CA ARG A 55 -0.50 0.48 -9.40
C ARG A 55 -1.12 0.33 -10.78
N ARG A 56 -1.57 -0.87 -11.12
CA ARG A 56 -2.26 -1.14 -12.38
C ARG A 56 -3.55 -0.33 -12.50
N THR A 57 -4.38 -0.30 -11.45
CA THR A 57 -5.61 0.50 -11.45
C THR A 57 -5.30 1.97 -11.75
N TYR A 58 -4.26 2.54 -11.14
CA TYR A 58 -3.83 3.91 -11.43
C TYR A 58 -3.25 4.09 -12.83
N ALA A 59 -2.51 3.10 -13.34
CA ALA A 59 -1.96 3.13 -14.69
C ALA A 59 -3.08 3.10 -15.75
N ASP A 60 -4.07 2.23 -15.57
CA ASP A 60 -5.24 2.11 -16.45
C ASP A 60 -6.13 3.35 -16.37
N GLN A 61 -6.36 3.91 -15.18
CA GLN A 61 -7.11 5.17 -14.99
C GLN A 61 -6.40 6.38 -15.61
N LEU A 62 -5.07 6.40 -15.62
CA LEU A 62 -4.31 7.50 -16.20
C LEU A 62 -4.53 7.56 -17.72
N THR A 63 -4.59 6.42 -18.39
CA THR A 63 -4.74 6.35 -19.85
C THR A 63 -6.19 6.34 -20.30
N SER A 64 -7.15 6.04 -19.42
CA SER A 64 -8.59 6.13 -19.70
C SER A 64 -9.19 7.54 -19.56
N ARG A 65 -8.38 8.60 -19.50
CA ARG A 65 -8.87 9.98 -19.32
C ARG A 65 -9.41 10.61 -20.62
N THR A 66 -9.19 9.97 -21.77
CA THR A 66 -9.77 10.40 -23.04
C THR A 66 -11.02 9.60 -23.36
N ARG A 67 -12.02 10.26 -23.95
CA ARG A 67 -13.27 9.64 -24.39
C ARG A 67 -13.02 8.45 -25.32
N GLU A 68 -12.03 8.55 -26.20
CA GLU A 68 -11.63 7.49 -27.13
C GLU A 68 -11.08 6.25 -26.40
N ALA A 69 -10.24 6.46 -25.38
CA ALA A 69 -9.70 5.36 -24.58
C ALA A 69 -10.77 4.67 -23.75
N GLU A 70 -11.77 5.41 -23.28
CA GLU A 70 -12.93 4.87 -22.56
C GLU A 70 -13.82 4.03 -23.49
N ILE A 71 -14.12 4.51 -24.70
CA ILE A 71 -14.87 3.76 -25.72
C ILE A 71 -14.12 2.48 -26.10
N ALA A 72 -12.81 2.56 -26.35
CA ALA A 72 -12.00 1.39 -26.67
C ALA A 72 -11.97 0.39 -25.50
N ARG A 73 -11.96 0.87 -24.24
CA ARG A 73 -12.05 0.01 -23.05
C ARG A 73 -13.43 -0.65 -22.95
N ALA A 74 -14.51 0.08 -23.16
CA ALA A 74 -15.87 -0.43 -23.12
C ALA A 74 -16.08 -1.53 -24.17
N ARG A 75 -15.62 -1.30 -25.42
CA ARG A 75 -15.68 -2.29 -26.50
C ARG A 75 -14.94 -3.58 -26.17
N ARG A 76 -13.76 -3.49 -25.55
CA ARG A 76 -13.03 -4.67 -25.05
C ARG A 76 -13.78 -5.42 -23.95
N VAL A 77 -14.33 -4.70 -22.96
CA VAL A 77 -15.10 -5.32 -21.86
C VAL A 77 -16.36 -6.00 -22.38
N GLN A 78 -17.00 -5.42 -23.40
CA GLN A 78 -18.17 -6.00 -24.08
C GLN A 78 -17.80 -7.13 -25.06
N GLY A 79 -16.50 -7.44 -25.23
CA GLY A 79 -16.03 -8.48 -26.15
C GLY A 79 -16.14 -8.13 -27.63
N LEU A 80 -16.40 -6.86 -27.97
CA LEU A 80 -16.52 -6.36 -29.34
C LEU A 80 -15.15 -6.25 -30.02
N ASP A 81 -14.11 -5.97 -29.25
CA ASP A 81 -12.72 -5.98 -29.72
C ASP A 81 -11.95 -7.10 -28.98
N ARG A 82 -11.44 -8.08 -29.72
CA ARG A 82 -10.60 -9.15 -29.17
C ARG A 82 -9.14 -8.72 -29.21
N GLU A 83 -8.60 -8.37 -28.05
CA GLU A 83 -7.18 -8.09 -27.86
C GLU A 83 -6.42 -9.41 -27.64
N THR A 84 -5.31 -9.61 -28.37
CA THR A 84 -4.42 -10.75 -28.12
C THR A 84 -3.68 -10.59 -26.79
N VAL A 85 -3.15 -11.68 -26.25
CA VAL A 85 -2.35 -11.64 -25.00
C VAL A 85 -1.13 -10.73 -25.14
N VAL A 86 -0.51 -10.68 -26.34
CA VAL A 86 0.66 -9.85 -26.62
C VAL A 86 0.29 -8.37 -26.61
N GLU A 87 -0.79 -7.99 -27.29
CA GLU A 87 -1.28 -6.61 -27.31
C GLU A 87 -1.68 -6.13 -25.91
N ALA A 88 -2.39 -6.98 -25.15
CA ALA A 88 -2.76 -6.68 -23.76
C ALA A 88 -1.52 -6.42 -22.89
N ARG A 89 -0.46 -7.23 -23.04
CA ARG A 89 0.81 -7.04 -22.32
C ARG A 89 1.51 -5.75 -22.73
N ALA A 90 1.58 -5.46 -24.02
CA ALA A 90 2.20 -4.24 -24.54
C ALA A 90 1.47 -2.98 -24.03
N ARG A 91 0.14 -2.97 -24.08
CA ARG A 91 -0.69 -1.87 -23.55
C ARG A 91 -0.48 -1.68 -22.05
N MET A 92 -0.49 -2.76 -21.28
CA MET A 92 -0.23 -2.68 -19.85
C MET A 92 1.16 -2.12 -19.52
N ALA A 93 2.20 -2.56 -20.25
CA ALA A 93 3.55 -2.04 -20.09
C ALA A 93 3.64 -0.54 -20.46
N ALA A 94 2.93 -0.12 -21.52
CA ALA A 94 2.83 1.29 -21.89
C ALA A 94 2.13 2.12 -20.81
N ASN A 95 1.02 1.63 -20.24
CA ASN A 95 0.31 2.27 -19.14
C ASN A 95 1.22 2.42 -17.91
N ASP A 96 1.94 1.35 -17.51
CA ASP A 96 2.87 1.38 -16.37
C ASP A 96 4.01 2.38 -16.61
N LYS A 97 4.58 2.39 -17.82
CA LYS A 97 5.62 3.36 -18.22
C LYS A 97 5.10 4.80 -18.13
N ALA A 98 3.88 5.06 -18.61
CA ALA A 98 3.25 6.38 -18.53
C ALA A 98 3.01 6.83 -17.08
N LEU A 99 2.57 5.91 -16.22
CA LEU A 99 2.39 6.18 -14.79
C LEU A 99 3.73 6.54 -14.12
N ARG A 100 4.77 5.73 -14.33
CA ARG A 100 6.12 6.01 -13.78
C ARG A 100 6.65 7.35 -14.26
N ALA A 101 6.49 7.66 -15.54
CA ALA A 101 6.92 8.95 -16.11
C ALA A 101 6.16 10.13 -15.48
N LYS A 102 4.85 9.99 -15.22
CA LYS A 102 4.06 11.02 -14.53
C LYS A 102 4.60 11.29 -13.12
N TYR A 103 4.82 10.23 -12.33
CA TYR A 103 5.33 10.39 -10.96
C TYR A 103 6.75 10.94 -10.94
N ALA A 104 7.62 10.50 -11.85
CA ALA A 104 8.96 11.08 -11.99
C ALA A 104 8.89 12.61 -12.24
N ARG A 105 8.00 13.07 -13.14
CA ARG A 105 7.79 14.51 -13.36
C ARG A 105 7.31 15.23 -12.11
N MET A 106 6.36 14.65 -11.38
CA MET A 106 5.87 15.22 -10.11
C MET A 106 7.01 15.38 -9.09
N GLY A 107 7.90 14.39 -8.97
CA GLY A 107 9.08 14.48 -8.10
C GLY A 107 10.01 15.62 -8.49
N GLU A 108 10.28 15.79 -9.79
CA GLU A 108 11.10 16.90 -10.30
C GLU A 108 10.42 18.27 -10.11
N GLU A 109 9.11 18.37 -10.27
CA GLU A 109 8.33 19.57 -10.00
C GLU A 109 8.37 19.96 -8.52
N MET A 110 8.25 19.00 -7.61
CA MET A 110 8.37 19.23 -6.16
C MET A 110 9.77 19.77 -5.79
N LYS A 111 10.83 19.22 -6.39
CA LYS A 111 12.20 19.73 -6.19
C LYS A 111 12.33 21.17 -6.71
N LYS A 112 11.80 21.45 -7.91
CA LYS A 112 11.83 22.78 -8.52
C LYS A 112 11.03 23.82 -7.74
N SER A 113 9.96 23.42 -7.05
CA SER A 113 9.17 24.34 -6.21
C SER A 113 9.88 24.72 -4.91
N GLY A 114 11.08 24.21 -4.65
CA GLY A 114 11.82 24.45 -3.40
C GLY A 114 11.26 23.69 -2.19
N LEU A 115 10.37 22.72 -2.42
CA LEU A 115 9.88 21.83 -1.37
C LEU A 115 11.02 20.91 -0.93
N THR A 116 11.17 20.79 0.38
CA THR A 116 12.18 19.93 1.00
C THR A 116 11.48 19.02 2.00
N VAL A 117 11.79 17.73 1.91
CA VAL A 117 11.39 16.77 2.94
C VAL A 117 12.53 16.69 3.95
N GLU A 118 12.32 17.25 5.13
CA GLU A 118 13.34 17.34 6.18
C GLU A 118 13.47 16.04 6.94
N SER A 119 12.35 15.37 7.21
CA SER A 119 12.35 14.07 7.87
C SER A 119 11.17 13.22 7.43
N TYR A 120 11.39 11.91 7.49
CA TYR A 120 10.36 10.89 7.33
C TYR A 120 10.66 9.78 8.32
N SER A 121 9.68 9.43 9.14
CA SER A 121 9.77 8.34 10.10
C SER A 121 8.57 7.41 9.96
N VAL A 122 8.81 6.14 10.29
CA VAL A 122 7.81 5.08 10.36
C VAL A 122 7.77 4.61 11.80
N GLY A 123 6.60 4.71 12.43
CA GLY A 123 6.38 4.29 13.80
C GLY A 123 6.08 2.79 13.93
N GLU A 124 5.75 2.36 15.14
CA GLU A 124 5.35 0.97 15.41
C GLU A 124 4.02 0.63 14.75
N ALA A 125 3.87 -0.63 14.35
CA ALA A 125 2.63 -1.11 13.74
C ALA A 125 1.44 -0.86 14.68
N THR A 126 0.42 -0.20 14.15
CA THR A 126 -0.83 0.05 14.89
C THR A 126 -1.75 -1.16 14.82
N ALA A 127 -1.68 -1.91 13.71
CA ALA A 127 -2.48 -3.11 13.49
C ALA A 127 -1.82 -4.01 12.44
N GLU A 128 -2.19 -5.29 12.50
CA GLU A 128 -1.77 -6.31 11.56
C GLU A 128 -2.94 -7.25 11.26
N TYR A 129 -3.12 -7.57 9.99
CA TYR A 129 -4.20 -8.44 9.52
C TYR A 129 -3.63 -9.53 8.62
N VAL A 130 -3.94 -10.79 8.93
CA VAL A 130 -3.73 -11.90 8.01
C VAL A 130 -4.83 -11.87 6.97
N VAL A 131 -4.45 -11.69 5.71
CA VAL A 131 -5.39 -11.55 4.61
C VAL A 131 -5.34 -12.76 3.70
N THR A 132 -6.46 -13.02 3.03
CA THR A 132 -6.54 -14.02 1.98
C THR A 132 -6.57 -13.29 0.65
N PRO A 133 -5.69 -13.61 -0.28
CA PRO A 133 -5.76 -13.02 -1.61
C PRO A 133 -7.06 -13.39 -2.34
N PRO A 134 -7.50 -12.57 -3.32
CA PRO A 134 -8.78 -12.75 -3.96
C PRO A 134 -8.77 -14.03 -4.83
N MET A 135 -9.78 -14.89 -4.67
CA MET A 135 -9.84 -16.22 -5.30
C MET A 135 -9.67 -16.24 -6.83
N ALA A 136 -10.10 -15.19 -7.54
CA ALA A 136 -9.92 -15.06 -8.99
C ALA A 136 -8.44 -14.84 -9.38
N ALA A 137 -7.64 -14.22 -8.51
CA ALA A 137 -6.19 -14.13 -8.68
C ALA A 137 -5.52 -15.48 -8.36
N VAL A 138 -6.05 -16.19 -7.36
CA VAL A 138 -5.59 -17.51 -6.95
C VAL A 138 -5.82 -18.56 -8.06
N SER A 139 -6.95 -18.57 -8.77
CA SER A 139 -7.21 -19.54 -9.86
C SER A 139 -6.29 -19.38 -11.07
N GLN A 140 -5.88 -18.15 -11.39
CA GLN A 140 -4.96 -17.85 -12.49
C GLN A 140 -3.51 -18.17 -12.08
N ALA A 141 -3.09 -17.73 -10.88
CA ALA A 141 -1.82 -18.09 -10.27
C ALA A 141 -1.63 -19.62 -10.12
N ARG A 142 -2.72 -20.36 -9.82
CA ARG A 142 -2.75 -21.83 -9.76
C ARG A 142 -2.39 -22.50 -11.09
N LYS A 143 -2.69 -21.89 -12.24
CA LYS A 143 -2.33 -22.42 -13.56
C LYS A 143 -0.89 -22.11 -13.94
N ASP A 144 -0.36 -20.96 -13.53
CA ASP A 144 0.90 -20.43 -14.02
C ASP A 144 2.12 -20.76 -13.14
N THR A 145 1.93 -21.18 -11.88
CA THR A 145 3.04 -21.37 -10.91
C THR A 145 3.50 -22.82 -10.74
N ALA A 146 3.06 -23.75 -11.60
CA ALA A 146 3.42 -25.18 -11.54
C ALA A 146 3.50 -25.71 -10.09
N GLY A 147 2.42 -25.54 -9.33
CA GLY A 147 2.17 -26.28 -8.08
C GLY A 147 3.24 -26.25 -6.99
N ARG A 148 3.90 -25.13 -6.70
CA ARG A 148 4.92 -25.16 -5.62
C ARG A 148 4.42 -25.00 -4.18
N VAL A 149 3.35 -24.23 -3.89
CA VAL A 149 2.73 -24.19 -2.55
C VAL A 149 1.27 -23.71 -2.69
N ARG A 150 0.26 -24.44 -2.16
CA ARG A 150 -1.12 -23.91 -2.07
C ARG A 150 -1.19 -22.91 -0.91
N ALA A 151 -2.02 -21.88 -1.01
CA ALA A 151 -2.30 -21.00 0.15
C ALA A 151 -2.82 -21.77 1.38
N GLU A 152 -3.41 -22.95 1.15
CA GLU A 152 -3.90 -23.91 2.15
C GLU A 152 -2.77 -24.80 2.71
N ASP A 153 -1.66 -24.97 1.96
CA ASP A 153 -0.47 -25.74 2.36
C ASP A 153 0.54 -24.87 3.14
N ILE A 154 0.30 -23.56 3.25
CA ILE A 154 1.06 -22.65 4.10
C ILE A 154 0.68 -22.93 5.56
N GLY A 155 1.27 -23.99 6.11
CA GLY A 155 1.11 -24.39 7.51
C GLY A 155 1.78 -23.42 8.48
N ASN A 156 2.78 -22.66 8.02
CA ASN A 156 3.43 -21.63 8.82
C ASN A 156 2.69 -20.29 8.65
N THR A 157 2.10 -19.80 9.74
CA THR A 157 1.46 -18.47 9.76
C THR A 157 2.38 -17.35 9.23
N GLN A 158 3.70 -17.49 9.35
CA GLN A 158 4.68 -16.52 8.86
C GLN A 158 4.76 -16.38 7.33
N GLU A 159 4.17 -17.27 6.54
CA GLU A 159 4.19 -17.19 5.06
C GLU A 159 2.83 -16.77 4.47
N ARG A 160 1.86 -16.39 5.33
CA ARG A 160 0.55 -15.91 4.84
C ARG A 160 0.64 -14.46 4.37
N SER A 161 -0.26 -14.09 3.45
CA SER A 161 -0.40 -12.70 3.04
C SER A 161 -0.85 -11.83 4.22
N ARG A 162 -0.27 -10.64 4.33
CA ARG A 162 -0.46 -9.76 5.48
C ARG A 162 -0.61 -8.30 5.05
N VAL A 163 -1.43 -7.59 5.80
CA VAL A 163 -1.55 -6.13 5.74
C VAL A 163 -1.17 -5.59 7.12
N VAL A 164 -0.13 -4.76 7.18
CA VAL A 164 0.34 -4.09 8.39
C VAL A 164 0.08 -2.60 8.25
N VAL A 165 -0.50 -1.99 9.27
CA VAL A 165 -0.76 -0.55 9.32
C VAL A 165 0.37 0.14 10.07
N LEU A 166 1.16 0.94 9.35
CA LEU A 166 2.34 1.61 9.88
C LEU A 166 2.10 3.13 9.90
N PRO A 167 2.11 3.79 11.07
CA PRO A 167 2.01 5.24 11.16
C PRO A 167 3.27 5.88 10.58
N THR A 168 3.10 7.01 9.91
CA THR A 168 4.20 7.78 9.30
C THR A 168 4.16 9.22 9.77
N THR A 169 5.33 9.81 9.96
CA THR A 169 5.47 11.25 10.21
C THR A 169 6.39 11.82 9.16
N LEU A 170 5.92 12.84 8.45
CA LEU A 170 6.63 13.54 7.40
C LEU A 170 6.76 15.01 7.81
N VAL A 171 7.98 15.53 7.87
CA VAL A 171 8.22 16.97 8.04
C VAL A 171 8.66 17.52 6.69
N ILE A 172 7.87 18.44 6.16
CA ILE A 172 8.19 19.16 4.92
C ILE A 172 8.39 20.63 5.21
N SER A 173 9.25 21.26 4.42
CA SER A 173 9.33 22.71 4.33
C SER A 173 9.19 23.19 2.90
N ALA A 174 8.48 24.29 2.73
CA ALA A 174 8.25 24.91 1.44
C ALA A 174 8.44 26.43 1.54
N PRO A 175 8.91 27.09 0.47
CA PRO A 175 8.95 28.54 0.42
C PRO A 175 7.53 29.12 0.45
N ALA A 176 7.30 30.08 1.33
CA ALA A 176 6.09 30.89 1.34
C ALA A 176 6.24 32.12 0.43
N ARG A 177 5.12 32.78 0.13
CA ARG A 177 5.10 33.97 -0.74
C ARG A 177 5.89 35.15 -0.19
N ASP A 178 6.09 35.20 1.12
CA ASP A 178 6.83 36.25 1.84
C ASP A 178 8.35 35.99 1.90
N GLY A 179 8.84 34.95 1.24
CA GLY A 179 10.25 34.55 1.24
C GLY A 179 10.69 33.76 2.47
N ARG A 180 9.82 33.56 3.47
CA ARG A 180 10.09 32.67 4.62
C ARG A 180 9.82 31.21 4.23
N ARG A 181 10.42 30.27 4.95
CA ARG A 181 10.06 28.85 4.82
C ARG A 181 8.95 28.51 5.80
N THR A 182 7.87 27.92 5.31
CA THR A 182 6.84 27.32 6.17
C THR A 182 7.18 25.85 6.37
N ARG A 183 7.23 25.41 7.62
CA ARG A 183 7.44 24.00 8.00
C ARG A 183 6.12 23.38 8.40
N MET A 184 5.88 22.15 7.98
CA MET A 184 4.66 21.41 8.27
C MET A 184 5.01 19.96 8.62
N GLU A 185 4.50 19.50 9.76
CA GLU A 185 4.46 18.09 10.14
C GLU A 185 3.15 17.50 9.64
N ARG A 186 3.23 16.42 8.87
CA ARG A 186 2.11 15.60 8.46
C ARG A 186 2.21 14.25 9.13
N ARG A 187 1.20 13.90 9.92
CA ARG A 187 0.99 12.56 10.45
C ARG A 187 0.03 11.81 9.55
N SER A 188 0.45 10.63 9.12
CA SER A 188 -0.34 9.76 8.26
C SER A 188 -0.05 8.30 8.61
N TYR A 189 -0.42 7.39 7.72
CA TYR A 189 -0.03 5.99 7.77
C TYR A 189 0.11 5.43 6.35
N ILE A 190 0.74 4.27 6.28
CA ILE A 190 0.80 3.44 5.08
C ILE A 190 0.35 2.03 5.44
N PHE A 191 -0.23 1.34 4.46
CA PHE A 191 -0.40 -0.10 4.53
C PHE A 191 0.82 -0.77 3.90
N ALA A 192 1.56 -1.54 4.68
CA ALA A 192 2.54 -2.47 4.16
C ALA A 192 1.82 -3.79 3.84
N VAL A 193 1.90 -4.21 2.59
CA VAL A 193 1.21 -5.36 2.04
C VAL A 193 2.24 -6.37 1.59
N ARG A 194 2.22 -7.55 2.18
CA ARG A 194 2.91 -8.72 1.67
C ARG A 194 1.86 -9.66 1.14
N ASP A 195 1.77 -9.73 -0.18
CA ASP A 195 0.83 -10.58 -0.87
C ASP A 195 1.60 -11.72 -1.52
N GLU A 196 1.24 -12.94 -1.15
CA GLU A 196 1.98 -14.15 -1.48
C GLU A 196 1.38 -14.86 -2.69
N VAL A 197 0.47 -14.18 -3.42
CA VAL A 197 0.02 -14.63 -4.74
C VAL A 197 1.17 -14.48 -5.73
N ILE A 198 1.86 -15.59 -5.95
CA ILE A 198 2.82 -15.69 -7.03
C ILE A 198 2.06 -15.56 -8.35
N THR A 199 2.34 -14.51 -9.12
CA THR A 199 2.13 -14.58 -10.56
C THR A 199 3.50 -14.45 -11.19
N ASP A 200 3.85 -15.39 -12.04
CA ASP A 200 5.07 -15.44 -12.86
C ASP A 200 5.73 -14.06 -13.10
N LYS A 201 7.06 -13.98 -13.01
CA LYS A 201 7.86 -12.78 -13.34
C LYS A 201 7.53 -12.21 -14.73
N SER A 202 6.95 -13.01 -15.63
CA SER A 202 6.48 -12.60 -16.95
C SER A 202 5.10 -11.92 -16.96
N GLN A 203 4.34 -11.97 -15.85
CA GLN A 203 3.00 -11.41 -15.75
C GLN A 203 2.94 -10.09 -14.97
N PRO A 204 2.32 -9.05 -15.55
CA PRO A 204 2.25 -7.70 -14.97
C PRO A 204 1.25 -7.56 -13.80
N ARG A 205 0.73 -8.67 -13.25
CA ARG A 205 -0.18 -8.69 -12.09
C ARG A 205 0.51 -9.10 -10.78
N GLY A 206 1.77 -9.53 -10.84
CA GLY A 206 2.39 -10.30 -9.77
C GLY A 206 2.96 -9.50 -8.62
N THR A 207 2.72 -10.00 -7.42
CA THR A 207 3.58 -9.75 -6.28
C THR A 207 4.71 -10.78 -6.28
N VAL A 208 5.80 -10.44 -5.61
CA VAL A 208 6.94 -11.33 -5.39
C VAL A 208 6.81 -11.92 -4.00
N LEU A 209 7.07 -13.23 -3.90
CA LEU A 209 7.03 -13.94 -2.63
C LEU A 209 7.92 -13.22 -1.59
N ASN A 210 7.41 -13.07 -0.37
CA ASN A 210 8.09 -12.42 0.75
C ASN A 210 8.52 -10.96 0.50
N LYS A 211 7.90 -10.27 -0.46
CA LYS A 211 8.16 -8.85 -0.72
C LYS A 211 7.06 -7.97 -0.15
N TRP A 212 7.47 -6.94 0.58
CA TRP A 212 6.60 -5.86 1.02
C TRP A 212 6.36 -4.84 -0.09
N TYR A 213 5.12 -4.44 -0.22
CA TYR A 213 4.64 -3.36 -1.07
C TYR A 213 3.87 -2.35 -0.24
N PHE A 214 3.70 -1.14 -0.74
CA PHE A 214 3.08 -0.07 0.04
C PHE A 214 1.83 0.50 -0.64
N ILE A 215 0.86 0.87 0.18
CA ILE A 215 -0.32 1.63 -0.20
C ILE A 215 -0.40 2.84 0.74
N ASP A 216 -0.53 4.03 0.18
CA ASP A 216 -0.69 5.26 0.96
C ASP A 216 -2.03 5.27 1.70
N GLY A 217 -2.05 5.81 2.92
CA GLY A 217 -3.23 5.93 3.77
C GLY A 217 -4.37 6.75 3.17
N ASN A 218 -4.10 7.56 2.14
CA ASN A 218 -5.12 8.25 1.33
C ASN A 218 -5.96 7.32 0.45
N THR A 219 -5.56 6.06 0.28
CA THR A 219 -6.32 5.08 -0.50
C THR A 219 -7.56 4.66 0.28
N ASP A 220 -8.74 4.75 -0.33
CA ASP A 220 -10.00 4.34 0.28
C ASP A 220 -9.92 2.87 0.74
N VAL A 221 -10.31 2.61 1.99
CA VAL A 221 -10.38 1.27 2.58
C VAL A 221 -11.29 0.34 1.76
N ASN A 222 -12.32 0.87 1.11
CA ASN A 222 -13.15 0.10 0.19
C ASN A 222 -12.35 -0.41 -1.01
N THR A 223 -11.42 0.40 -1.53
CA THR A 223 -10.48 -0.03 -2.58
C THR A 223 -9.59 -1.15 -2.05
N LEU A 224 -9.09 -1.04 -0.82
CA LEU A 224 -8.29 -2.10 -0.19
C LEU A 224 -9.07 -3.42 -0.08
N ARG A 225 -10.37 -3.37 0.26
CA ARG A 225 -11.25 -4.55 0.33
C ARG A 225 -11.51 -5.22 -1.02
N THR A 226 -11.41 -4.48 -2.13
CA THR A 226 -11.49 -5.11 -3.46
C THR A 226 -10.34 -6.08 -3.71
N PHE A 227 -9.18 -5.85 -3.08
CA PHE A 227 -8.03 -6.74 -3.13
C PHE A 227 -8.05 -7.77 -2.00
N PHE A 228 -8.52 -7.40 -0.81
CA PHE A 228 -8.54 -8.26 0.37
C PHE A 228 -9.94 -8.32 0.98
N PRO A 229 -10.84 -9.17 0.44
CA PRO A 229 -12.25 -9.17 0.82
C PRO A 229 -12.50 -9.63 2.26
N ASN A 230 -11.53 -10.32 2.88
CA ASN A 230 -11.61 -10.79 4.26
C ASN A 230 -11.07 -9.77 5.29
N LEU A 231 -10.73 -8.54 4.87
CA LEU A 231 -10.38 -7.48 5.82
C LEU A 231 -11.59 -7.13 6.71
N PRO A 232 -11.38 -6.88 8.01
CA PRO A 232 -12.48 -6.57 8.91
C PRO A 232 -13.16 -5.24 8.56
N LEU A 233 -14.43 -5.12 8.96
CA LEU A 233 -15.25 -3.92 8.73
C LEU A 233 -14.66 -2.67 9.40
N TYR A 234 -13.98 -2.85 10.54
CA TYR A 234 -13.34 -1.79 11.27
C TYR A 234 -11.84 -2.04 11.31
N LEU A 235 -11.09 -1.25 10.54
CA LEU A 235 -9.64 -1.24 10.63
C LEU A 235 -9.21 -0.27 11.72
N ARG A 236 -8.32 -0.72 12.60
CA ARG A 236 -7.61 0.17 13.53
C ARG A 236 -6.58 0.97 12.75
N LEU A 237 -6.83 2.26 12.58
CA LEU A 237 -5.98 3.22 11.88
C LEU A 237 -5.45 4.27 12.87
N PRO A 238 -4.20 4.72 12.74
CA PRO A 238 -3.68 5.80 13.55
C PRO A 238 -4.31 7.14 13.14
N ALA A 239 -4.29 8.11 14.05
CA ALA A 239 -4.77 9.46 13.77
C ALA A 239 -3.90 10.13 12.69
N THR A 240 -4.56 10.85 11.78
CA THR A 240 -3.91 11.65 10.73
C THR A 240 -4.08 13.14 11.02
N GLY A 241 -3.21 13.96 10.47
CA GLY A 241 -3.33 15.41 10.61
C GLY A 241 -2.12 16.18 10.14
N ASP A 242 -2.35 17.45 9.82
CA ASP A 242 -1.30 18.40 9.43
C ASP A 242 -1.15 19.46 10.53
N ARG A 243 0.10 19.79 10.86
CA ARG A 243 0.45 20.79 11.87
C ARG A 243 1.57 21.67 11.35
N ILE A 244 1.34 22.99 11.30
CA ILE A 244 2.40 23.96 11.02
C ILE A 244 3.37 23.98 12.19
N LEU A 245 4.66 23.80 11.90
CA LEU A 245 5.73 23.92 12.87
C LEU A 245 6.22 25.38 12.85
N ARG A 246 6.24 26.02 14.02
CA ARG A 246 6.77 27.37 14.21
C ARG A 246 8.28 27.33 14.39
#